data_AF-A0AAW8KZL9-F1
#
_entry.id   AF-A0AAW8KZL9-F1
#
_cell.length_a   1.000
_cell.length_b   1.000
_cell.length_c   1.000
_cell.angle_alpha   90.00
_cell.angle_beta   90.00
_cell.angle_gamma   90.00
#
_symmetry.space_group_name_H-M   'P 1'
#
loop_
_entity.id
_entity.type
_entity.pdbx_description
1 polymer ?
#
loop_
_entity_poly.entity_id
_entity_poly.type
_entity_poly.pdbx_seq_one_letter_code
_entity_poly.pdbx_strand_id
1 'polypeptide(L)'
;FYKTWKRKKKSVPMHLIMWFAIYSGRREDEICTLRLPDYDRANSQWLVRDAKHPDGSEGNHKYAHFEPKAIELANKFLEHDTRK
;
A
#
# COMPACT_ATOMS: atom_id res chain seq x y z
N PHE A 1 -19.47 9.31 12.09
CA PHE A 1 -18.72 8.32 11.29
C PHE A 1 -17.75 8.97 10.30
N TYR A 2 -18.18 9.43 9.11
CA TYR A 2 -17.29 10.01 8.07
C TYR A 2 -16.39 11.16 8.57
N LYS A 3 -16.95 12.11 9.32
CA LYS A 3 -16.17 13.22 9.92
C LYS A 3 -15.09 12.71 10.89
N THR A 4 -15.40 11.71 11.72
CA THR A 4 -14.48 11.08 12.68
C THR A 4 -13.39 10.31 11.94
N TRP A 5 -13.74 9.63 10.84
CA TRP A 5 -12.85 8.91 9.95
C TRP A 5 -11.83 9.82 9.24
N LYS A 6 -12.18 11.09 9.02
CA LYS A 6 -11.30 12.14 8.49
C LYS A 6 -10.46 12.88 9.54
N ARG A 7 -10.74 12.76 10.86
CA ARG A 7 -10.34 13.79 11.85
C ARG A 7 -9.43 13.37 13.01
N LYS A 8 -8.92 12.15 13.11
CA LYS A 8 -7.96 11.85 14.19
C LYS A 8 -6.52 12.06 13.72
N LYS A 9 -5.85 13.08 14.28
CA LYS A 9 -4.39 13.09 14.40
C LYS A 9 -3.98 11.73 14.99
N LYS A 10 -3.06 11.02 14.34
CA LYS A 10 -2.54 9.69 14.71
C LYS A 10 -3.46 8.49 14.47
N SER A 11 -4.54 8.59 13.69
CA SER A 11 -5.27 7.39 13.25
C SER A 11 -4.76 6.90 11.91
N VAL A 12 -4.54 5.59 11.78
CA VAL A 12 -4.27 4.95 10.50
C VAL A 12 -5.39 5.30 9.50
N PRO A 13 -5.08 5.77 8.28
CA PRO A 13 -6.08 6.18 7.29
C PRO A 13 -6.75 4.96 6.65
N MET A 14 -7.54 4.21 7.44
CA MET A 14 -8.17 2.95 7.04
C MET A 14 -8.98 3.06 5.74
N HIS A 15 -9.59 4.22 5.50
CA HIS A 15 -10.31 4.50 4.27
C HIS A 15 -9.45 4.37 3.02
N LEU A 16 -8.24 4.92 3.05
CA LEU A 16 -7.30 4.82 1.94
C LEU A 16 -6.78 3.40 1.81
N ILE A 17 -6.51 2.71 2.93
CA ILE A 17 -6.04 1.31 2.93
C ILE A 17 -7.10 0.38 2.33
N MET A 18 -8.37 0.55 2.70
CA MET A 18 -9.47 -0.25 2.16
C MET A 18 -9.62 -0.06 0.64
N TRP A 19 -9.62 1.20 0.18
CA TRP A 19 -9.65 1.46 -1.27
C TRP A 19 -8.41 0.91 -1.97
N PHE A 20 -7.25 1.00 -1.33
CA PHE A 20 -6.01 0.44 -1.89
C PHE A 20 -6.10 -1.08 -1.99
N ALA A 21 -6.65 -1.77 -0.99
CA ALA A 21 -6.87 -3.21 -1.04
C ALA A 21 -7.77 -3.62 -2.23
N ILE A 22 -8.85 -2.86 -2.46
CA ILE A 22 -9.77 -3.10 -3.58
C ILE A 22 -9.06 -2.92 -4.92
N TYR A 23 -8.38 -1.79 -5.14
CA TYR A 23 -7.77 -1.49 -6.44
C TYR A 23 -6.44 -2.23 -6.69
N SER A 24 -5.72 -2.61 -5.64
CA SER A 24 -4.48 -3.39 -5.76
C SER A 24 -4.72 -4.90 -5.83
N GLY A 25 -5.92 -5.37 -5.43
CA GLY A 25 -6.27 -6.80 -5.38
C GLY A 25 -5.46 -7.61 -4.36
N ARG A 26 -4.85 -6.94 -3.37
CA ARG A 26 -3.93 -7.58 -2.42
C ARG A 26 -4.57 -7.97 -1.11
N ARG A 27 -4.00 -8.99 -0.46
CA ARG A 27 -4.40 -9.41 0.89
C ARG A 27 -3.88 -8.43 1.94
N GLU A 28 -4.58 -8.31 3.05
CA GLU A 28 -4.19 -7.46 4.19
C GLU A 28 -2.74 -7.68 4.62
N ASP A 29 -2.33 -8.94 4.80
CA ASP A 29 -0.98 -9.31 5.20
C ASP A 29 0.11 -8.87 4.19
N GLU A 30 -0.21 -8.87 2.89
CA GLU A 30 0.70 -8.34 1.87
C GLU A 30 0.77 -6.81 1.92
N ILE A 31 -0.34 -6.14 2.19
CA ILE A 31 -0.38 -4.66 2.29
C ILE A 31 0.41 -4.20 3.52
N CYS A 32 0.30 -4.89 4.65
CA CYS A 32 1.00 -4.56 5.89
C CYS A 32 2.53 -4.74 5.80
N THR A 33 3.01 -5.54 4.84
CA THR A 33 4.45 -5.76 4.63
C THR A 33 5.07 -4.80 3.61
N LEU A 34 4.26 -4.08 2.82
CA LEU A 34 4.74 -3.05 1.90
C LEU A 34 5.41 -1.92 2.67
N ARG A 35 6.58 -1.50 2.20
CA ARG A 35 7.32 -0.37 2.77
C ARG A 35 7.21 0.83 1.85
N LEU A 36 6.95 2.02 2.39
CA LEU A 36 6.86 3.25 1.59
C LEU A 36 8.13 3.54 0.77
N PRO A 37 9.36 3.27 1.25
CA PRO A 37 10.58 3.44 0.44
C PRO A 37 10.70 2.48 -0.75
N ASP A 38 9.96 1.38 -0.75
CA ASP A 38 9.97 0.34 -1.79
C ASP A 38 9.05 0.69 -2.97
N TYR A 39 8.34 1.81 -2.90
CA TYR A 39 7.48 2.30 -3.97
C TYR A 39 8.29 3.10 -5.00
N ASP A 40 8.32 2.58 -6.23
CA ASP A 40 8.98 3.20 -7.37
C ASP A 40 7.94 3.97 -8.19
N ARG A 41 7.90 5.28 -7.95
CA ARG A 41 6.98 6.20 -8.61
C ARG A 41 7.28 6.38 -10.10
N ALA A 42 8.53 6.20 -10.52
CA ALA A 42 8.91 6.38 -11.93
C ALA A 42 8.34 5.26 -12.80
N ASN A 43 8.41 4.02 -12.31
CA ASN A 43 7.93 2.85 -13.04
C ASN A 43 6.53 2.38 -12.60
N SER A 44 5.86 3.13 -11.73
CA SER A 44 4.51 2.80 -11.22
C SER A 44 4.41 1.38 -10.66
N GLN A 45 5.43 1.00 -9.89
CA GLN A 45 5.58 -0.35 -9.36
C GLN A 45 5.99 -0.30 -7.89
N TRP A 46 5.75 -1.38 -7.16
CA TRP A 46 6.13 -1.47 -5.76
C TRP A 46 6.80 -2.81 -5.52
N LEU A 47 7.98 -2.75 -4.90
CA LEU A 47 8.72 -3.93 -4.51
C LEU A 47 7.99 -4.64 -3.36
N VAL A 48 7.63 -5.90 -3.62
CA VAL A 48 7.09 -6.84 -2.65
C VAL A 48 8.25 -7.69 -2.18
N ARG A 49 8.59 -7.54 -0.91
CA ARG A 49 9.62 -8.36 -0.28
C ARG A 49 9.02 -9.71 0.12
N ASP A 50 9.82 -10.74 -0.02
CA ASP A 50 9.49 -12.12 0.35
C ASP A 50 8.07 -12.55 -0.06
N ALA A 51 7.76 -12.38 -1.34
CA ALA A 51 6.44 -12.68 -1.87
C ALA A 51 6.11 -14.17 -1.64
N LYS A 52 4.87 -14.45 -1.19
CA LYS A 52 4.43 -15.80 -0.87
C LYS A 52 4.57 -16.74 -2.08
N HIS A 53 5.21 -17.88 -1.87
CA HIS A 53 5.40 -18.93 -2.87
C HIS A 53 5.36 -20.31 -2.18
N PRO A 54 4.83 -21.37 -2.84
CA PRO A 54 4.75 -22.71 -2.25
C PRO A 54 6.10 -23.26 -1.78
N ASP A 55 7.17 -22.95 -2.52
CA ASP A 55 8.52 -23.46 -2.26
C ASP A 55 9.33 -22.61 -1.27
N GLY A 56 8.69 -21.62 -0.63
CA GLY A 56 9.31 -20.69 0.30
C GLY A 56 9.36 -19.25 -0.22
N SER A 57 9.31 -18.29 0.71
CA SER A 57 9.21 -16.85 0.39
C SER A 57 10.51 -16.09 0.56
N GLU A 58 11.50 -16.62 1.28
CA GLU A 58 12.75 -15.93 1.58
C GLU A 58 13.52 -15.56 0.30
N GLY A 59 13.84 -14.28 0.13
CA GLY A 59 14.54 -13.77 -1.05
C GLY A 59 13.68 -13.63 -2.31
N ASN A 60 12.40 -14.01 -2.25
CA ASN A 60 11.48 -13.92 -3.39
C ASN A 60 10.95 -12.49 -3.56
N HIS A 61 11.81 -11.56 -3.95
CA HIS A 61 11.45 -10.16 -4.17
C HIS A 61 10.87 -9.96 -5.56
N LYS A 62 9.66 -9.39 -5.64
CA LYS A 62 8.97 -9.15 -6.93
C LYS A 62 8.46 -7.73 -7.01
N TYR A 63 8.61 -7.11 -8.18
CA TYR A 63 7.89 -5.89 -8.50
C TYR A 63 6.47 -6.23 -8.92
N ALA A 64 5.52 -5.45 -8.43
CA ALA A 64 4.15 -5.52 -8.91
C ALA A 64 3.73 -4.16 -9.46
N HIS A 65 3.01 -4.22 -10.56
CA HIS A 65 2.35 -3.08 -11.15
C HIS A 65 0.95 -2.92 -10.56
N PHE A 66 0.50 -1.68 -10.49
CA PHE A 66 -0.79 -1.33 -9.94
C PHE A 66 -1.68 -0.66 -10.97
N GLU A 67 -3.00 -0.82 -10.80
CA GLU A 67 -3.98 -0.02 -11.50
C GLU A 67 -3.73 1.48 -11.22
N PRO A 68 -3.98 2.39 -12.19
CA PRO A 68 -3.91 3.84 -11.98
C PRO A 68 -4.54 4.34 -10.67
N LYS A 69 -5.69 3.79 -10.26
CA LYS A 69 -6.35 4.19 -9.00
C LYS A 69 -5.58 3.73 -7.75
N ALA A 70 -4.97 2.55 -7.78
CA ALA A 70 -4.09 2.10 -6.70
C ALA A 70 -2.81 2.94 -6.63
N ILE A 71 -2.29 3.41 -7.76
CA ILE A 71 -1.16 4.36 -7.85
C ILE A 71 -1.52 5.71 -7.21
N GLU A 72 -2.70 6.24 -7.49
CA GLU A 72 -3.18 7.48 -6.85
C GLU A 72 -3.21 7.35 -5.32
N LEU A 73 -3.70 6.22 -4.81
CA LEU A 73 -3.74 5.95 -3.36
C LEU A 73 -2.34 5.73 -2.77
N ALA A 74 -1.45 5.04 -3.49
CA ALA A 74 -0.06 4.88 -3.10
C ALA A 74 0.64 6.24 -2.93
N ASN A 75 0.41 7.17 -3.86
CA ASN A 75 0.92 8.53 -3.76
C ASN A 75 0.34 9.28 -2.54
N LYS A 76 -0.93 9.07 -2.19
CA LYS A 76 -1.54 9.66 -0.99
C LYS A 76 -0.88 9.18 0.31
N PHE A 77 -0.43 7.93 0.36
CA PHE A 77 0.34 7.43 1.51
C PHE A 77 1.72 8.10 1.65
N LEU A 78 2.23 8.70 0.58
CA LEU A 78 3.49 9.46 0.61
C LEU A 78 3.32 10.89 1.14
N GLU A 79 2.13 11.46 1.01
CA GLU A 79 1.82 12.81 1.47
C GLU A 79 1.97 12.91 2.99
N HIS A 80 2.65 13.96 3.45
CA HIS A 80 2.92 14.19 4.87
C HIS A 80 1.63 14.36 5.69
N ASP A 81 0.60 14.96 5.12
CA ASP A 81 -0.67 15.19 5.81
C ASP A 81 -1.45 13.89 6.07
N THR A 82 -1.32 12.89 5.20
CA THR A 82 -1.90 11.55 5.38
C THR A 82 -1.21 10.77 6.51
N ARG A 83 0.04 11.13 6.84
CA ARG A 83 0.87 10.43 7.83
C ARG A 83 0.76 11.00 9.26
N LYS A 84 0.09 12.13 9.47
CA LYS A 84 -0.05 12.82 10.77
C LYS A 84 -1.24 12.36 11.61
#